data_AF-A0A6A6JLS8-F1
#
_entry.id   AF-A0A6A6JLS8-F1
#
_cell.length_a   1.000
_cell.length_b   1.000
_cell.length_c   1.000
_cell.angle_alpha   90.00
_cell.angle_beta   90.00
_cell.angle_gamma   90.00
#
_symmetry.space_group_name_H-M   'P 1'
#
loop_
_entity.id
_entity.type
_entity.pdbx_description
1 polymer ?
#
loop_
_entity_poly.entity_id
_entity_poly.type
_entity_poly.pdbx_seq_one_letter_code
_entity_poly.pdbx_strand_id
1 'polypeptide(L)'
;MAVSRQCPIPEIDQVLSAYVRPTHEITRIRKALSDHLLSNIKSEKAALHHVDLACPQDDCSVNARAALLKGARLRYLQAVDAQRKAEARHQELKASLDRLRKEHIEDSPVADEAAFDREATASYLSLLRQRRRLAELQVIQNSLEKLVNIVPIQGSKDLKALVTEIVGEQPDIPAERLDQITINPDNEVSIFKLKKEVLEAKTSMDQAKSAKSSAKPQDSQNSSLAQQVYALSCARDQLVEWIEGELGKLNEESDFLEDASPVKRTSVMPEQVDIHAARSRIEDTYNAYTASRSHIIVTHGKLDAKDATLNGIPVSHSEADRSGPSPVGTPDPSVIGLTFPYLLPIAQAASNERSLLQQTVYLQGRLTAADQELSESLIRLSDESHLVSSGPSVPAAWAKAASDALTATRDFVEEQLLESQSDIEKVTAIFHLSSLQHKVLDSV
;
A
#
# COMPACT_ATOMS: atom_id res chain seq x y z
N MET A 1 -14.07 67.85 -34.83
CA MET A 1 -12.63 68.10 -35.07
C MET A 1 -11.83 67.18 -34.17
N ALA A 2 -11.41 66.02 -34.69
CA ALA A 2 -10.67 65.03 -33.90
C ALA A 2 -9.17 65.25 -34.08
N VAL A 3 -8.50 65.66 -33.01
CA VAL A 3 -7.05 65.77 -32.95
C VAL A 3 -6.48 64.34 -32.96
N SER A 4 -5.83 63.97 -34.05
CA SER A 4 -5.07 62.74 -34.18
C SER A 4 -3.92 62.74 -33.16
N ARG A 5 -4.11 62.04 -32.05
CA ARG A 5 -3.03 61.77 -31.10
C ARG A 5 -2.16 60.67 -31.69
N GLN A 6 -1.14 61.06 -32.45
CA GLN A 6 -0.10 60.15 -32.92
C GLN A 6 0.67 59.65 -31.69
N CYS A 7 0.69 58.33 -31.50
CA CYS A 7 1.51 57.70 -30.47
C CYS A 7 3.00 57.97 -30.76
N PRO A 8 3.84 58.22 -29.74
CA PRO A 8 5.25 58.57 -29.91
C PRO A 8 6.11 57.43 -30.49
N ILE A 9 5.56 56.23 -30.66
CA ILE A 9 6.25 55.06 -31.23
C ILE A 9 5.30 54.39 -32.25
N PRO A 10 5.57 54.50 -33.58
CA PRO A 10 4.67 54.02 -34.63
C PRO A 10 4.61 52.48 -34.74
N GLU A 11 5.66 51.78 -34.30
CA GLU A 11 5.71 50.31 -34.28
C GLU A 11 4.68 49.72 -33.32
N ILE A 12 4.48 50.36 -32.17
CA ILE A 12 3.49 49.95 -31.17
C ILE A 12 2.08 50.22 -31.69
N ASP A 13 1.88 51.33 -32.40
CA ASP A 13 0.58 51.65 -32.99
C ASP A 13 0.20 50.65 -34.09
N GLN A 14 1.16 50.17 -34.90
CA GLN A 14 0.90 49.09 -35.87
C GLN A 14 0.50 47.78 -35.18
N VAL A 15 1.24 47.34 -34.15
CA VAL A 15 0.94 46.09 -33.44
C VAL A 15 -0.39 46.19 -32.67
N LEU A 16 -0.67 47.34 -32.05
CA LEU A 16 -1.89 47.56 -31.28
C LEU A 16 -3.09 47.98 -32.14
N SER A 17 -2.91 48.41 -33.39
CA SER A 17 -4.02 48.85 -34.26
C SER A 17 -5.09 47.76 -34.47
N ALA A 18 -4.69 46.49 -34.49
CA ALA A 18 -5.62 45.36 -34.57
C ALA A 18 -6.47 45.18 -33.29
N TYR A 19 -5.97 45.67 -32.15
CA TYR A 19 -6.60 45.55 -30.83
C TYR A 19 -7.24 46.85 -30.33
N VAL A 20 -6.82 48.01 -30.85
CA VAL A 20 -7.32 49.34 -30.49
C VAL A 20 -8.46 49.73 -31.43
N ARG A 21 -9.69 49.51 -30.98
CA ARG A 21 -10.88 49.95 -31.71
C ARG A 21 -11.14 51.44 -31.51
N PRO A 22 -11.74 52.13 -32.49
CA PRO A 22 -12.10 53.52 -32.32
C PRO A 22 -13.15 53.68 -31.21
N THR A 23 -13.12 54.81 -30.51
CA THR A 23 -13.94 55.07 -29.31
C THR A 23 -15.45 54.91 -29.55
N HIS A 24 -15.93 55.19 -30.76
CA HIS A 24 -17.32 54.98 -31.14
C HIS A 24 -17.72 53.50 -31.24
N GLU A 25 -16.82 52.63 -31.71
CA GLU A 25 -17.05 51.18 -31.72
C GLU A 25 -17.03 50.63 -30.30
N ILE A 26 -16.08 51.07 -29.47
CA ILE A 26 -15.99 50.65 -28.07
C ILE A 26 -17.28 51.03 -27.32
N THR A 27 -17.78 52.25 -27.49
CA THR A 27 -19.03 52.68 -26.85
C THR A 27 -20.24 51.92 -27.38
N ARG A 28 -20.27 51.58 -28.68
CA ARG A 28 -21.33 50.73 -29.27
C ARG A 28 -21.30 49.30 -28.73
N ILE A 29 -20.11 48.70 -28.62
CA ILE A 29 -19.92 47.35 -28.05
C ILE A 29 -20.30 47.34 -26.58
N ARG A 30 -19.88 48.34 -25.80
CA ARG A 30 -20.25 48.46 -24.38
C ARG A 30 -21.77 48.57 -24.21
N LYS A 31 -22.45 49.37 -25.03
CA LYS A 31 -23.92 49.46 -25.04
C LYS A 31 -24.58 48.13 -25.39
N ALA A 32 -24.12 47.46 -26.45
CA ALA A 32 -24.67 46.16 -26.85
C ALA A 32 -24.48 45.08 -25.75
N LEU A 33 -23.32 45.08 -25.09
CA LEU A 33 -23.05 44.17 -23.97
C LEU A 33 -23.87 44.52 -22.73
N SER A 34 -24.03 45.80 -22.40
CA SER A 34 -24.90 46.21 -21.29
C SER A 34 -26.34 45.82 -21.55
N ASP A 35 -26.87 46.04 -22.76
CA ASP A 35 -28.23 45.67 -23.12
C ASP A 35 -28.43 44.15 -23.02
N HIS A 36 -27.43 43.37 -23.46
CA HIS A 36 -27.44 41.92 -23.35
C HIS A 36 -27.41 41.44 -21.89
N LEU A 37 -26.58 42.04 -21.02
CA LEU A 37 -26.51 41.68 -19.60
C LEU A 37 -27.80 42.07 -18.86
N LEU A 38 -28.31 43.27 -19.11
CA LEU A 38 -29.58 43.75 -18.54
C LEU A 38 -30.75 42.86 -18.94
N SER A 39 -30.76 42.31 -20.16
CA SER A 39 -31.81 41.38 -20.59
C SER A 39 -31.80 40.02 -19.87
N ASN A 40 -30.67 39.63 -19.27
CA ASN A 40 -30.48 38.33 -18.63
C ASN A 40 -30.57 38.38 -17.09
N ILE A 41 -30.44 39.55 -16.49
CA ILE A 41 -30.53 39.75 -15.03
C ILE A 41 -31.95 40.20 -14.69
N LYS A 42 -32.64 39.48 -13.80
CA LYS A 42 -33.87 39.97 -13.17
C LYS A 42 -33.47 40.58 -11.82
N SER A 43 -33.57 41.90 -11.73
CA SER A 43 -33.48 42.65 -10.49
C SER A 43 -34.87 43.14 -10.10
N GLU A 44 -35.28 42.93 -8.85
CA GLU A 44 -36.54 43.45 -8.30
C GLU A 44 -36.49 44.96 -8.05
N LYS A 45 -35.28 45.54 -7.97
CA LYS A 45 -35.05 46.98 -7.84
C LYS A 45 -34.69 47.57 -9.21
N ALA A 46 -35.19 48.78 -9.47
CA ALA A 46 -35.21 49.49 -10.75
C ALA A 46 -33.87 49.51 -11.52
N ALA A 47 -33.98 49.75 -12.84
CA ALA A 47 -32.94 49.98 -13.85
C ALA A 47 -31.48 49.91 -13.36
N LEU A 48 -30.88 48.72 -13.47
CA LEU A 48 -29.45 48.49 -13.20
C LEU A 48 -28.58 49.39 -14.11
N HIS A 49 -27.64 50.13 -13.53
CA HIS A 49 -26.67 50.92 -14.27
C HIS A 49 -25.39 50.11 -14.56
N HIS A 50 -24.57 50.58 -15.52
CA HIS A 50 -23.32 49.91 -15.91
C HIS A 50 -22.34 49.70 -14.73
N VAL A 51 -22.42 50.54 -13.69
CA VAL A 51 -21.57 50.43 -12.50
C VAL A 51 -22.01 49.25 -11.62
N ASP A 52 -23.31 48.96 -11.54
CA ASP A 52 -23.86 47.87 -10.73
C ASP A 52 -23.54 46.50 -11.36
N LEU A 53 -23.35 46.44 -12.69
CA LEU A 53 -22.89 45.24 -13.39
C LEU A 53 -21.42 44.90 -13.12
N ALA A 54 -20.60 45.89 -12.74
CA ALA A 54 -19.19 45.68 -12.42
C ALA A 54 -18.98 45.13 -10.99
N CYS A 55 -19.98 45.29 -10.12
CA CYS A 55 -19.96 44.80 -8.74
C CYS A 55 -21.35 44.26 -8.39
N PRO A 56 -21.66 42.99 -8.72
CA PRO A 56 -22.99 42.44 -8.49
C PRO A 56 -23.29 42.38 -7.00
N GLN A 57 -24.39 43.01 -6.58
CA GLN A 57 -24.97 42.83 -5.24
C GLN A 57 -25.67 41.45 -5.18
N ASP A 58 -25.62 40.82 -4.00
CA ASP A 58 -26.07 39.43 -3.74
C ASP A 58 -27.55 39.16 -4.11
N ASP A 59 -28.37 40.20 -4.32
CA ASP A 59 -29.80 40.11 -4.63
C ASP A 59 -30.10 39.86 -6.13
N CYS A 60 -29.09 39.80 -7.01
CA CYS A 60 -29.30 39.66 -8.46
C CYS A 60 -29.46 38.21 -8.90
N SER A 61 -30.69 37.81 -9.23
CA SER A 61 -30.96 36.50 -9.84
C SER A 61 -30.70 36.52 -11.35
N VAL A 62 -29.70 35.76 -11.80
CA VAL A 62 -29.39 35.58 -13.22
C VAL A 62 -30.36 34.56 -13.79
N ASN A 63 -31.16 34.93 -14.80
CA ASN A 63 -31.89 33.92 -15.57
C ASN A 63 -30.88 33.21 -16.45
N ALA A 64 -30.48 32.02 -16.05
CA ALA A 64 -29.67 31.14 -16.88
C ALA A 64 -30.50 30.73 -18.11
N ARG A 65 -30.54 31.57 -19.16
CA ARG A 65 -30.86 31.13 -20.52
C ARG A 65 -29.65 30.35 -21.05
N ALA A 66 -29.42 29.18 -20.45
CA ALA A 66 -28.47 28.16 -20.90
C ALA A 66 -28.75 27.69 -22.35
N ALA A 67 -29.91 28.04 -22.92
CA ALA A 67 -30.33 27.64 -24.25
C ALA A 67 -29.61 28.36 -25.41
N LEU A 68 -28.98 29.52 -25.19
CA LEU A 68 -28.33 30.29 -26.26
C LEU A 68 -26.82 30.03 -26.41
N LEU A 69 -26.21 29.42 -25.39
CA LEU A 69 -24.78 29.11 -25.39
C LEU A 69 -24.60 27.71 -25.97
N LYS A 70 -24.10 27.61 -27.21
CA LYS A 70 -23.76 26.33 -27.86
C LYS A 70 -22.24 26.12 -27.88
N GLY A 71 -21.81 24.87 -27.82
CA GLY A 71 -20.40 24.49 -27.96
C GLY A 71 -19.54 24.70 -26.71
N ALA A 72 -18.33 25.22 -26.88
CA ALA A 72 -17.30 25.32 -25.84
C ALA A 72 -17.75 26.12 -24.60
N ARG A 73 -18.56 27.17 -24.79
CA ARG A 73 -19.04 28.01 -23.68
C ARG A 73 -19.99 27.28 -22.74
N LEU A 74 -20.81 26.37 -23.26
CA LEU A 74 -21.69 25.54 -22.45
C LEU A 74 -20.90 24.50 -21.65
N ARG A 75 -19.88 23.88 -22.26
CA ARG A 75 -18.99 22.96 -21.57
C ARG A 75 -18.22 23.65 -20.45
N TYR A 76 -17.75 24.88 -20.69
CA TYR A 76 -17.10 25.70 -19.66
C TYR A 76 -18.03 25.96 -18.47
N LEU A 77 -19.28 26.37 -18.72
CA LEU A 77 -20.25 26.58 -17.64
C LEU A 77 -20.56 25.28 -16.88
N GLN A 78 -20.69 24.16 -17.58
CA GLN A 78 -20.86 22.84 -16.94
C GLN A 78 -19.65 22.45 -16.08
N ALA A 79 -18.43 22.74 -16.55
CA ALA A 79 -17.21 22.49 -15.79
C ALA A 79 -17.14 23.37 -14.53
N VAL A 80 -17.49 24.65 -14.63
CA VAL A 80 -17.54 25.57 -13.48
C VAL A 80 -18.61 25.12 -12.47
N ASP A 81 -19.78 24.69 -12.94
CA ASP A 81 -20.83 24.17 -12.05
C ASP A 81 -20.42 22.85 -11.39
N ALA A 82 -19.69 21.97 -12.10
CA ALA A 82 -19.13 20.76 -11.54
C ALA A 82 -18.04 21.06 -10.49
N GLN A 83 -17.18 22.05 -10.75
CA GLN A 83 -16.16 22.51 -9.82
C GLN A 83 -16.79 23.04 -8.53
N ARG A 84 -17.80 23.93 -8.61
CA ARG A 84 -18.50 24.45 -7.42
C ARG A 84 -19.15 23.32 -6.61
N LYS A 85 -19.73 22.33 -7.26
CA LYS A 85 -20.31 21.14 -6.58
C LYS A 85 -19.22 20.29 -5.92
N ALA A 86 -18.07 20.12 -6.56
CA ALA A 86 -16.94 19.38 -6.01
C ALA A 86 -16.35 20.11 -4.79
N GLU A 87 -16.19 21.44 -4.88
CA GLU A 87 -15.73 22.29 -3.77
C GLU A 87 -16.67 22.22 -2.57
N ALA A 88 -17.99 22.30 -2.79
CA ALA A 88 -18.98 22.15 -1.73
C ALA A 88 -18.88 20.78 -1.03
N ARG A 89 -18.81 19.68 -1.80
CA ARG A 89 -18.62 18.33 -1.25
C ARG A 89 -17.31 18.19 -0.47
N HIS A 90 -16.24 18.79 -0.98
CA HIS A 90 -14.95 18.76 -0.30
C HIS A 90 -14.99 19.53 1.02
N GLN A 91 -15.68 20.67 1.07
CA GLN A 91 -15.89 21.43 2.30
C GLN A 91 -16.75 20.64 3.30
N GLU A 92 -17.81 19.95 2.84
CA GLU A 92 -18.63 19.06 3.68
C GLU A 92 -17.81 17.91 4.26
N LEU A 93 -17.00 17.24 3.42
CA LEU A 93 -16.12 16.16 3.86
C LEU A 93 -15.07 16.66 4.86
N LYS A 94 -14.44 17.80 4.60
CA LYS A 94 -13.52 18.43 5.55
C LYS A 94 -14.20 18.72 6.88
N ALA A 95 -15.40 19.32 6.85
CA ALA A 95 -16.16 19.57 8.06
C ALA A 95 -16.52 18.27 8.81
N SER A 96 -16.84 17.19 8.10
CA SER A 96 -17.12 15.88 8.71
C SER A 96 -15.87 15.25 9.35
N LEU A 97 -14.70 15.36 8.71
CA LEU A 97 -13.43 14.89 9.25
C LEU A 97 -13.01 15.70 10.48
N ASP A 98 -13.22 17.01 10.45
CA ASP A 98 -12.92 17.87 11.59
C ASP A 98 -13.85 17.61 12.77
N ARG A 99 -15.13 17.24 12.52
CA ARG A 99 -16.04 16.77 13.57
C ARG A 99 -15.57 15.45 14.17
N LEU A 100 -15.25 14.45 13.35
CA LEU A 100 -14.77 13.16 13.82
C LEU A 100 -13.46 13.29 14.61
N ARG A 101 -12.56 14.17 14.17
CA ARG A 101 -11.32 14.48 14.91
C ARG A 101 -11.62 15.09 16.27
N LYS A 102 -12.60 15.99 16.37
CA LYS A 102 -12.98 16.62 17.65
C LYS A 102 -13.67 15.62 18.58
N GLU A 103 -14.60 14.81 18.07
CA GLU A 103 -15.25 13.74 18.82
C GLU A 103 -14.21 12.74 19.36
N HIS A 104 -13.22 12.34 18.56
CA HIS A 104 -12.15 11.46 19.01
C HIS A 104 -11.22 12.08 20.07
N ILE A 105 -11.08 13.41 20.08
CA ILE A 105 -10.29 14.14 21.10
C ILE A 105 -11.11 14.35 22.39
N GLU A 106 -12.43 14.52 22.28
CA GLU A 106 -13.32 14.77 23.43
C GLU A 106 -13.74 13.46 24.15
N ASP A 107 -13.87 12.34 23.42
CA ASP A 107 -14.27 11.03 23.98
C ASP A 107 -13.08 10.19 24.50
N SER A 108 -11.83 10.59 24.23
CA SER A 108 -10.63 9.90 24.73
C SER A 108 -9.95 10.75 25.82
N PRO A 109 -10.01 10.37 27.11
CA PRO A 109 -9.30 11.05 28.20
C PRO A 109 -7.78 10.81 28.18
N VAL A 110 -7.21 10.47 27.02
CA VAL A 110 -5.84 9.99 26.85
C VAL A 110 -5.07 10.87 25.86
N ALA A 111 -5.06 12.19 26.12
CA ALA A 111 -4.32 13.14 25.29
C ALA A 111 -2.80 12.92 25.33
N ASP A 112 -2.28 12.32 26.41
CA ASP A 112 -0.85 12.05 26.59
C ASP A 112 -0.38 10.79 25.83
N GLU A 113 -1.20 9.72 25.72
CA GLU A 113 -0.82 8.54 24.92
C GLU A 113 -0.89 8.82 23.42
N ALA A 114 -1.83 9.65 22.94
CA ALA A 114 -1.90 9.98 21.51
C ALA A 114 -0.71 10.84 21.02
N ALA A 115 -0.12 11.65 21.90
CA ALA A 115 1.11 12.38 21.62
C ALA A 115 2.33 11.45 21.64
N PHE A 116 2.38 10.54 22.63
CA PHE A 116 3.40 9.50 22.73
C PHE A 116 3.37 8.56 21.51
N ASP A 117 2.18 8.16 21.05
CA ASP A 117 2.00 7.32 19.85
C ASP A 117 2.45 8.02 18.58
N ARG A 118 2.25 9.33 18.46
CA ARG A 118 2.76 10.11 17.32
C ARG A 118 4.28 10.22 17.32
N GLU A 119 4.90 10.40 18.48
CA GLU A 119 6.36 10.47 18.61
C GLU A 119 7.01 9.08 18.47
N ALA A 120 6.38 8.04 19.01
CA ALA A 120 6.77 6.65 18.83
C ALA A 120 6.66 6.22 17.35
N THR A 121 5.59 6.59 16.65
CA THR A 121 5.45 6.30 15.21
C THR A 121 6.43 7.13 14.36
N ALA A 122 6.69 8.39 14.70
CA ALA A 122 7.67 9.21 13.99
C ALA A 122 9.11 8.70 14.17
N SER A 123 9.50 8.36 15.39
CA SER A 123 10.80 7.75 15.68
C SER A 123 10.94 6.39 15.01
N TYR A 124 9.88 5.58 14.99
CA TYR A 124 9.82 4.32 14.28
C TYR A 124 9.99 4.46 12.75
N LEU A 125 9.32 5.42 12.13
CA LEU A 125 9.50 5.74 10.70
C LEU A 125 10.92 6.20 10.38
N SER A 126 11.54 6.96 11.29
CA SER A 126 12.94 7.39 11.14
C SER A 126 13.90 6.18 11.16
N LEU A 127 13.64 5.21 12.04
CA LEU A 127 14.41 3.99 12.17
C LEU A 127 14.26 3.10 10.92
N LEU A 128 13.04 2.99 10.36
CA LEU A 128 12.81 2.29 9.09
C LEU A 128 13.61 2.88 7.93
N ARG A 129 13.66 4.21 7.84
CA ARG A 129 14.46 4.90 6.81
C ARG A 129 15.95 4.63 7.00
N GLN A 130 16.42 4.61 8.24
CA GLN A 130 17.82 4.30 8.56
C GLN A 130 18.17 2.85 8.22
N ARG A 131 17.29 1.88 8.56
CA ARG A 131 17.49 0.45 8.21
C ARG A 131 17.50 0.24 6.70
N ARG A 132 16.61 0.88 5.96
CA ARG A 132 16.61 0.83 4.49
C ARG A 132 17.91 1.37 3.92
N ARG A 133 18.39 2.51 4.43
CA ARG A 133 19.68 3.08 4.02
C ARG A 133 20.86 2.17 4.36
N LEU A 134 20.82 1.48 5.50
CA LEU A 134 21.85 0.50 5.86
C LEU A 134 21.81 -0.73 4.93
N ALA A 135 20.63 -1.24 4.58
CA ALA A 135 20.49 -2.34 3.64
C ALA A 135 21.03 -1.95 2.25
N GLU A 136 20.72 -0.75 1.78
CA GLU A 136 21.28 -0.19 0.54
C GLU A 136 22.82 -0.10 0.59
N LEU A 137 23.37 0.40 1.70
CA LEU A 137 24.81 0.47 1.91
C LEU A 137 25.47 -0.92 2.01
N GLN A 138 24.81 -1.90 2.63
CA GLN A 138 25.29 -3.28 2.69
C GLN A 138 25.31 -3.93 1.31
N VAL A 139 24.32 -3.67 0.46
CA VAL A 139 24.33 -4.13 -0.94
C VAL A 139 25.52 -3.52 -1.69
N ILE A 140 25.77 -2.22 -1.51
CA ILE A 140 26.93 -1.54 -2.12
C ILE A 140 28.22 -2.16 -1.58
N GLN A 141 28.35 -2.32 -0.26
CA GLN A 141 29.53 -2.91 0.36
C GLN A 141 29.78 -4.34 -0.14
N ASN A 142 28.76 -5.19 -0.17
CA ASN A 142 28.85 -6.55 -0.69
C ASN A 142 29.25 -6.57 -2.17
N SER A 143 28.77 -5.61 -2.97
CA SER A 143 29.17 -5.48 -4.38
C SER A 143 30.63 -5.03 -4.51
N LEU A 144 31.10 -4.12 -3.66
CA LEU A 144 32.49 -3.67 -3.62
C LEU A 144 33.42 -4.79 -3.14
N GLU A 145 33.04 -5.54 -2.10
CA GLU A 145 33.79 -6.71 -1.63
C GLU A 145 33.89 -7.78 -2.72
N LYS A 146 32.80 -8.03 -3.48
CA LYS A 146 32.83 -8.90 -4.66
C LYS A 146 33.78 -8.40 -5.74
N LEU A 147 33.88 -7.08 -5.95
CA LEU A 147 34.81 -6.47 -6.91
C LEU A 147 36.27 -6.50 -6.42
N VAL A 148 36.51 -6.31 -5.13
CA VAL A 148 37.84 -6.32 -4.52
C VAL A 148 38.41 -7.74 -4.45
N ASN A 149 37.56 -8.75 -4.28
CA ASN A 149 37.95 -10.16 -4.31
C ASN A 149 38.23 -10.70 -5.74
N ILE A 150 38.19 -9.83 -6.76
CA ILE A 150 38.63 -10.19 -8.11
C ILE A 150 40.15 -10.22 -8.16
N VAL A 151 40.73 -11.42 -8.19
CA VAL A 151 42.11 -11.61 -8.65
C VAL A 151 42.13 -11.25 -10.14
N PRO A 152 43.00 -10.32 -10.60
CA PRO A 152 43.02 -9.90 -11.99
C PRO A 152 43.55 -11.06 -12.87
N ILE A 153 42.64 -11.81 -13.47
CA ILE A 153 42.97 -12.75 -14.54
C ILE A 153 43.25 -11.91 -15.78
N GLN A 154 44.50 -11.92 -16.21
CA GLN A 154 44.91 -11.29 -17.47
C GLN A 154 44.15 -11.92 -18.63
N GLY A 155 43.25 -11.16 -19.24
CA GLY A 155 42.55 -11.56 -20.45
C GLY A 155 41.37 -10.65 -20.71
N SER A 156 41.44 -9.89 -21.80
CA SER A 156 40.41 -8.98 -22.28
C SER A 156 39.06 -9.68 -22.50
N LYS A 157 38.22 -9.73 -21.46
CA LYS A 157 36.80 -10.00 -21.60
C LYS A 157 36.02 -8.76 -21.19
N ASP A 158 35.03 -8.44 -22.00
CA ASP A 158 34.20 -7.25 -21.90
C ASP A 158 33.61 -7.13 -20.48
N LEU A 159 33.94 -6.06 -19.77
CA LEU A 159 33.66 -5.92 -18.33
C LEU A 159 32.17 -6.08 -18.00
N LYS A 160 31.28 -5.76 -18.95
CA LYS A 160 29.83 -5.92 -18.81
C LYS A 160 29.40 -7.38 -18.67
N ALA A 161 30.00 -8.28 -19.45
CA ALA A 161 29.68 -9.71 -19.39
C ALA A 161 30.17 -10.35 -18.07
N LEU A 162 31.28 -9.84 -17.54
CA LEU A 162 31.84 -10.27 -16.26
C LEU A 162 30.98 -9.79 -15.07
N VAL A 163 30.43 -8.58 -15.15
CA VAL A 163 29.51 -8.04 -14.12
C VAL A 163 28.19 -8.82 -14.10
N THR A 164 27.63 -9.18 -15.26
CA THR A 164 26.39 -9.97 -15.33
C THR A 164 26.57 -11.40 -14.81
N GLU A 165 27.74 -12.01 -15.00
CA GLU A 165 28.06 -13.36 -14.51
C GLU A 165 28.27 -13.39 -12.98
N ILE A 166 28.79 -12.30 -12.39
CA ILE A 166 29.17 -12.26 -10.96
C ILE A 166 28.06 -11.66 -10.06
N VAL A 167 27.36 -10.65 -10.55
CA VAL A 167 26.29 -9.97 -9.79
C VAL A 167 24.94 -10.70 -9.98
N GLY A 168 24.84 -11.55 -10.99
CA GLY A 168 23.58 -12.14 -11.46
C GLY A 168 22.85 -11.17 -12.38
N GLU A 169 21.98 -11.69 -13.23
CA GLU A 169 21.07 -10.85 -14.01
C GLU A 169 20.16 -10.08 -13.05
N GLN A 170 20.00 -8.78 -13.34
CA GLN A 170 19.07 -7.93 -12.61
C GLN A 170 17.69 -8.64 -12.64
N PRO A 171 17.01 -8.81 -11.48
CA PRO A 171 15.75 -9.53 -11.46
C PRO A 171 14.79 -8.88 -12.45
N ASP A 172 14.28 -9.70 -13.36
CA ASP A 172 13.40 -9.22 -14.41
C ASP A 172 12.17 -8.60 -13.75
N ILE A 173 11.87 -7.37 -14.18
CA ILE A 173 10.72 -6.60 -13.68
C ILE A 173 9.50 -7.51 -13.94
N PRO A 174 8.58 -7.71 -12.96
CA PRO A 174 7.47 -8.65 -13.11
C PRO A 174 6.82 -8.51 -14.48
N ALA A 175 6.75 -9.62 -15.23
CA ALA A 175 6.36 -9.66 -16.64
C ALA A 175 5.02 -8.95 -16.92
N GLU A 176 4.15 -8.88 -15.92
CA GLU A 176 2.87 -8.14 -15.97
C GLU A 176 3.05 -6.63 -16.24
N ARG A 177 4.21 -6.04 -15.91
CA ARG A 177 4.56 -4.65 -16.29
C ARG A 177 5.24 -4.53 -17.66
N LEU A 178 5.98 -5.55 -18.10
CA LEU A 178 6.64 -5.57 -19.41
C LEU A 178 5.66 -5.88 -20.55
N ASP A 179 4.64 -6.70 -20.31
CA ASP A 179 3.58 -6.98 -21.28
C ASP A 179 2.72 -5.73 -21.54
N GLN A 180 2.52 -4.89 -20.52
CA GLN A 180 1.87 -3.57 -20.67
C GLN A 180 2.74 -2.56 -21.45
N ILE A 181 4.06 -2.72 -21.41
CA ILE A 181 5.07 -1.88 -22.11
C ILE A 181 5.44 -2.46 -23.51
N THR A 182 4.98 -3.65 -23.88
CA THR A 182 5.28 -4.22 -25.21
C THR A 182 4.05 -4.29 -26.11
N ILE A 183 2.84 -4.34 -25.54
CA ILE A 183 1.59 -4.43 -26.32
C ILE A 183 1.11 -3.05 -26.83
N ASN A 184 1.57 -1.94 -26.25
CA ASN A 184 1.16 -0.61 -26.71
C ASN A 184 2.04 -0.11 -27.88
N PRO A 185 1.47 0.22 -29.06
CA PRO A 185 2.20 0.88 -30.15
C PRO A 185 2.69 2.30 -29.76
N ASP A 186 2.22 2.82 -28.63
CA ASP A 186 2.69 4.06 -28.02
C ASP A 186 4.11 3.95 -27.41
N ASN A 187 4.67 2.74 -27.25
CA ASN A 187 6.00 2.58 -26.70
C ASN A 187 7.10 3.03 -27.67
N GLU A 188 6.95 2.79 -28.97
CA GLU A 188 7.88 3.35 -29.95
C GLU A 188 7.81 4.88 -29.95
N VAL A 189 6.60 5.45 -29.90
CA VAL A 189 6.38 6.90 -29.81
C VAL A 189 7.01 7.46 -28.53
N SER A 190 6.88 6.76 -27.41
CA SER A 190 7.45 7.14 -26.12
C SER A 190 8.97 7.01 -26.11
N ILE A 191 9.53 5.99 -26.75
CA ILE A 191 10.97 5.82 -26.96
C ILE A 191 11.51 6.92 -27.90
N PHE A 192 10.76 7.32 -28.93
CA PHE A 192 11.14 8.43 -29.80
C PHE A 192 11.07 9.77 -29.07
N LYS A 193 10.05 9.99 -28.22
CA LYS A 193 9.97 11.16 -27.33
C LYS A 193 11.16 11.20 -26.36
N LEU A 194 11.48 10.08 -25.71
CA LEU A 194 12.63 9.95 -24.83
C LEU A 194 13.95 10.23 -25.58
N LYS A 195 14.14 9.63 -26.77
CA LYS A 195 15.34 9.89 -27.59
C LYS A 195 15.43 11.36 -27.99
N LYS A 196 14.30 11.99 -28.33
CA LYS A 196 14.22 13.41 -28.66
C LYS A 196 14.60 14.27 -27.43
N GLU A 197 14.00 14.01 -26.27
CA GLU A 197 14.30 14.72 -25.03
C GLU A 197 15.74 14.54 -24.58
N VAL A 198 16.29 13.33 -24.70
CA VAL A 198 17.71 13.06 -24.40
C VAL A 198 18.63 13.83 -25.34
N LEU A 199 18.29 13.92 -26.63
CA LEU A 199 19.05 14.74 -27.58
C LEU A 199 18.90 16.24 -27.26
N GLU A 200 17.70 16.72 -26.95
CA GLU A 200 17.47 18.11 -26.55
C GLU A 200 18.23 18.47 -25.27
N ALA A 201 18.17 17.62 -24.24
CA ALA A 201 18.93 17.76 -23.01
C ALA A 201 20.45 17.75 -23.26
N LYS A 202 20.92 16.86 -24.13
CA LYS A 202 22.34 16.83 -24.52
C LYS A 202 22.75 18.11 -25.25
N THR A 203 21.95 18.59 -26.20
CA THR A 203 22.24 19.85 -26.91
C THR A 203 22.21 21.05 -25.97
N SER A 204 21.25 21.11 -25.03
CA SER A 204 21.17 22.14 -24.00
C SER A 204 22.40 22.10 -23.08
N MET A 205 22.81 20.91 -22.63
CA MET A 205 24.03 20.73 -21.84
C MET A 205 25.28 21.18 -22.61
N ASP A 206 25.39 20.84 -23.89
CA ASP A 206 26.53 21.22 -24.72
C ASP A 206 26.55 22.74 -24.99
N GLN A 207 25.40 23.37 -25.17
CA GLN A 207 25.27 24.84 -25.23
C GLN A 207 25.68 25.50 -23.91
N ALA A 208 25.22 25.00 -22.77
CA ALA A 208 25.60 25.51 -21.45
C ALA A 208 27.12 25.35 -21.19
N LYS A 209 27.70 24.22 -21.60
CA LYS A 209 29.16 23.99 -21.52
C LYS A 209 29.93 24.93 -22.44
N SER A 210 29.45 25.15 -23.66
CA SER A 210 30.03 26.11 -24.60
C SER A 210 29.98 27.53 -24.04
N ALA A 211 28.82 27.97 -23.53
CA ALA A 211 28.63 29.27 -22.90
C ALA A 211 29.53 29.46 -21.68
N LYS A 212 29.68 28.43 -20.85
CA LYS A 212 30.61 28.44 -19.71
C LYS A 212 32.08 28.52 -20.14
N SER A 213 32.44 27.89 -21.26
CA SER A 213 33.79 27.95 -21.81
C SER A 213 34.12 29.32 -22.44
N SER A 214 33.13 29.96 -23.08
CA SER A 214 33.26 31.33 -23.62
C SER A 214 33.22 32.40 -22.53
N ALA A 215 32.58 32.11 -21.38
CA ALA A 215 32.51 32.98 -20.21
C ALA A 215 33.69 32.79 -19.24
N LYS A 216 34.82 32.21 -19.68
CA LYS A 216 36.05 32.20 -18.88
C LYS A 216 36.39 33.64 -18.46
N PRO A 217 36.85 33.85 -17.21
CA PRO A 217 37.05 35.18 -16.66
C PRO A 217 38.19 35.87 -17.40
N GLN A 218 37.88 36.69 -18.40
CA GLN A 218 38.76 37.78 -18.78
C GLN A 218 38.57 38.87 -17.71
N ASP A 219 39.71 39.36 -17.21
CA ASP A 219 39.86 40.17 -16.01
C ASP A 219 38.74 41.20 -15.77
N SER A 220 37.98 40.93 -14.72
CA SER A 220 36.91 41.75 -14.17
C SER A 220 37.44 42.98 -13.45
N GLN A 221 38.18 43.85 -14.14
CA GLN A 221 38.69 45.08 -13.51
C GLN A 221 38.10 46.39 -14.03
N ASN A 222 37.32 46.41 -15.12
CA ASN A 222 36.72 47.66 -15.61
C ASN A 222 35.32 47.48 -16.27
N SER A 223 34.39 46.74 -15.66
CA SER A 223 33.00 46.74 -16.15
C SER A 223 32.24 47.95 -15.64
N SER A 224 31.67 48.74 -16.57
CA SER A 224 30.84 49.91 -16.23
C SER A 224 29.63 49.48 -15.40
N LEU A 225 29.22 50.31 -14.43
CA LEU A 225 28.06 50.03 -13.57
C LEU A 225 26.78 49.76 -14.38
N ALA A 226 26.62 50.39 -15.55
CA ALA A 226 25.52 50.12 -16.46
C ALA A 226 25.57 48.71 -17.07
N GLN A 227 26.76 48.19 -17.37
CA GLN A 227 26.94 46.81 -17.85
C GLN A 227 26.70 45.79 -16.74
N GLN A 228 27.06 46.11 -15.49
CA GLN A 228 26.77 45.26 -14.34
C GLN A 228 25.27 45.18 -14.06
N VAL A 229 24.56 46.32 -14.09
CA VAL A 229 23.10 46.34 -13.93
C VAL A 229 22.41 45.58 -15.06
N TYR A 230 22.87 45.73 -16.31
CA TYR A 230 22.34 45.00 -17.45
C TYR A 230 22.61 43.48 -17.36
N ALA A 231 23.81 43.08 -16.93
CA ALA A 231 24.12 41.68 -16.71
C ALA A 231 23.30 41.07 -15.57
N LEU A 232 23.06 41.82 -14.48
CA LEU A 232 22.21 41.40 -13.38
C LEU A 232 20.73 41.33 -13.77
N SER A 233 20.23 42.26 -14.59
CA SER A 233 18.87 42.15 -15.12
C SER A 233 18.74 40.93 -16.03
N CYS A 234 19.73 40.67 -16.89
CA CYS A 234 19.71 39.50 -17.77
C CYS A 234 19.80 38.18 -16.98
N ALA A 235 20.64 38.12 -15.93
CA ALA A 235 20.72 36.97 -15.05
C ALA A 235 19.42 36.75 -14.26
N ARG A 236 18.77 37.84 -13.80
CA ARG A 236 17.46 37.77 -13.16
C ARG A 236 16.42 37.23 -14.13
N ASP A 237 16.37 37.74 -15.35
CA ASP A 237 15.37 37.34 -16.34
C ASP A 237 15.57 35.87 -16.75
N GLN A 238 16.83 35.39 -16.87
CA GLN A 238 17.15 33.98 -17.08
C GLN A 238 16.75 33.08 -15.88
N LEU A 239 16.92 33.55 -14.65
CA LEU A 239 16.47 32.82 -13.46
C LEU A 239 14.96 32.73 -13.40
N VAL A 240 14.25 33.81 -13.77
CA VAL A 240 12.79 33.82 -13.86
C VAL A 240 12.33 32.84 -14.93
N GLU A 241 12.91 32.87 -16.13
CA GLU A 241 12.59 31.91 -17.20
C GLU A 241 12.87 30.46 -16.78
N TRP A 242 13.97 30.20 -16.07
CA TRP A 242 14.28 28.87 -15.54
C TRP A 242 13.25 28.42 -14.48
N ILE A 243 12.88 29.29 -13.54
CA ILE A 243 11.86 28.99 -12.53
C ILE A 243 10.49 28.76 -13.18
N GLU A 244 10.09 29.60 -14.13
CA GLU A 244 8.84 29.44 -14.88
C GLU A 244 8.83 28.14 -15.69
N GLY A 245 9.96 27.76 -16.29
CA GLY A 245 10.14 26.48 -16.98
C GLY A 245 10.04 25.27 -16.03
N GLU A 246 10.66 25.33 -14.86
CA GLU A 246 10.56 24.26 -13.85
C GLU A 246 9.15 24.17 -13.24
N LEU A 247 8.47 25.30 -13.02
CA LEU A 247 7.07 25.33 -12.57
C LEU A 247 6.11 24.80 -13.63
N GLY A 248 6.39 25.02 -14.92
CA GLY A 248 5.63 24.44 -16.02
C GLY A 248 5.71 22.91 -16.06
N LYS A 249 6.91 22.34 -15.88
CA LYS A 249 7.12 20.88 -15.83
C LYS A 249 6.42 20.20 -14.66
N LEU A 250 6.40 20.85 -13.49
CA LEU A 250 5.68 20.36 -12.30
C LEU A 250 4.16 20.25 -12.53
N ASN A 251 3.58 21.07 -13.41
CA ASN A 251 2.17 21.00 -13.74
C ASN A 251 1.85 19.83 -14.70
N GLU A 252 2.80 19.42 -15.55
CA GLU A 252 2.65 18.28 -16.48
C GLU A 252 2.88 16.92 -15.80
N GLU A 253 3.75 16.84 -14.78
CA GLU A 253 3.95 15.62 -13.97
C GLU A 253 2.80 15.32 -12.99
N SER A 254 1.94 16.31 -12.72
CA SER A 254 0.73 16.14 -11.90
C SER A 254 -0.30 15.23 -12.57
N ASP A 255 -0.43 15.29 -13.90
CA ASP A 255 -1.38 14.46 -14.65
C ASP A 255 -0.95 12.98 -14.72
N PHE A 256 0.33 12.69 -14.52
CA PHE A 256 0.87 11.32 -14.51
C PHE A 256 0.78 10.62 -13.14
N LEU A 257 0.56 11.38 -12.06
CA LEU A 257 0.53 10.85 -10.68
C LEU A 257 -0.88 10.49 -10.19
N GLU A 258 -1.94 10.87 -10.92
CA GLU A 258 -3.33 10.57 -10.54
C GLU A 258 -3.76 9.12 -10.82
N ASP A 259 -3.02 8.34 -11.61
CA ASP A 259 -3.44 7.00 -12.05
C ASP A 259 -2.83 5.82 -11.26
N ALA A 260 -2.17 6.10 -10.13
CA ALA A 260 -1.63 5.06 -9.24
C ALA A 260 -2.54 4.72 -8.05
N SER A 261 -3.86 4.97 -8.15
CA SER A 261 -4.82 4.51 -7.14
C SER A 261 -5.29 3.09 -7.51
N PRO A 262 -5.08 2.07 -6.65
CA PRO A 262 -5.57 0.74 -6.93
C PRO A 262 -7.10 0.77 -6.93
N VAL A 263 -7.65 0.58 -8.14
CA VAL A 263 -8.96 0.07 -8.48
C VAL A 263 -9.89 -0.08 -7.28
N LYS A 264 -10.77 0.92 -7.19
CA LYS A 264 -12.04 0.95 -6.48
C LYS A 264 -12.76 -0.40 -6.62
N ARG A 265 -12.48 -1.35 -5.73
CA ARG A 265 -13.37 -2.49 -5.51
C ARG A 265 -14.71 -1.88 -5.14
N THR A 266 -15.73 -2.19 -5.94
CA THR A 266 -17.11 -1.89 -5.64
C THR A 266 -17.46 -2.57 -4.32
N SER A 267 -17.26 -1.83 -3.23
CA SER A 267 -17.89 -2.07 -1.95
C SER A 267 -19.38 -1.94 -2.21
N VAL A 268 -20.00 -3.09 -2.52
CA VAL A 268 -21.40 -3.30 -2.24
C VAL A 268 -21.52 -2.99 -0.77
N MET A 269 -22.18 -1.87 -0.46
CA MET A 269 -22.55 -1.52 0.91
C MET A 269 -23.09 -2.78 1.57
N PRO A 270 -22.50 -3.28 2.67
CA PRO A 270 -23.22 -4.24 3.47
C PRO A 270 -24.41 -3.46 4.02
N GLU A 271 -25.58 -3.79 3.49
CA GLU A 271 -26.86 -3.61 4.15
C GLU A 271 -26.63 -3.91 5.63
N GLN A 272 -26.95 -2.97 6.53
CA GLN A 272 -26.74 -3.11 7.97
C GLN A 272 -27.29 -4.48 8.39
N VAL A 273 -26.40 -5.46 8.55
CA VAL A 273 -26.79 -6.80 8.92
C VAL A 273 -27.28 -6.67 10.35
N ASP A 274 -28.59 -6.84 10.52
CA ASP A 274 -29.23 -6.84 11.82
C ASP A 274 -28.50 -7.86 12.71
N ILE A 275 -27.73 -7.33 13.68
CA ILE A 275 -26.81 -8.09 14.53
C ILE A 275 -27.59 -9.15 15.31
N HIS A 276 -28.87 -8.89 15.61
CA HIS A 276 -29.76 -9.84 16.26
C HIS A 276 -30.12 -11.01 15.36
N ALA A 277 -30.40 -10.77 14.08
CA ALA A 277 -30.68 -11.84 13.11
C ALA A 277 -29.42 -12.69 12.83
N ALA A 278 -28.25 -12.05 12.76
CA ALA A 278 -26.98 -12.77 12.62
C ALA A 278 -26.68 -13.64 13.84
N ARG A 279 -26.93 -13.14 15.06
CA ARG A 279 -26.76 -13.89 16.30
C ARG A 279 -27.71 -15.09 16.40
N SER A 280 -29.00 -14.90 16.08
CA SER A 280 -29.98 -16.00 16.04
C SER A 280 -29.54 -17.09 15.05
N ARG A 281 -29.05 -16.70 13.87
CA ARG A 281 -28.56 -17.64 12.86
C ARG A 281 -27.34 -18.42 13.35
N ILE A 282 -26.42 -17.77 14.06
CA ILE A 282 -25.26 -18.43 14.66
C ILE A 282 -25.71 -19.43 15.74
N GLU A 283 -26.62 -19.03 16.63
CA GLU A 283 -27.18 -19.91 17.66
C GLU A 283 -27.87 -21.14 17.06
N ASP A 284 -28.68 -20.95 16.00
CA ASP A 284 -29.33 -22.06 15.29
C ASP A 284 -28.33 -23.02 14.64
N THR A 285 -27.28 -22.49 13.99
CA THR A 285 -26.23 -23.34 13.40
C THR A 285 -25.42 -24.09 14.44
N TYR A 286 -25.17 -23.47 15.59
CA TYR A 286 -24.47 -24.11 16.70
C TYR A 286 -25.33 -25.19 17.37
N ASN A 287 -26.64 -24.97 17.49
CA ASN A 287 -27.60 -25.96 17.97
C ASN A 287 -27.69 -27.16 16.99
N ALA A 288 -27.70 -26.91 15.69
CA ALA A 288 -27.66 -27.97 14.68
C ALA A 288 -26.36 -28.78 14.75
N TYR A 289 -25.23 -28.10 14.95
CA TYR A 289 -23.92 -28.75 15.13
C TYR A 289 -23.90 -29.64 16.38
N THR A 290 -24.32 -29.13 17.54
CA THR A 290 -24.33 -29.90 18.79
C THR A 290 -25.32 -31.08 18.74
N ALA A 291 -26.47 -30.92 18.10
CA ALA A 291 -27.41 -32.02 17.84
C ALA A 291 -26.79 -33.11 16.95
N SER A 292 -26.11 -32.74 15.86
CA SER A 292 -25.44 -33.72 15.00
C SER A 292 -24.30 -34.46 15.72
N ARG A 293 -23.53 -33.74 16.55
CA ARG A 293 -22.42 -34.31 17.32
C ARG A 293 -22.91 -35.26 18.41
N SER A 294 -23.97 -34.89 19.13
CA SER A 294 -24.58 -35.79 20.11
C SER A 294 -25.15 -37.05 19.46
N HIS A 295 -25.78 -36.93 18.28
CA HIS A 295 -26.24 -38.07 17.50
C HIS A 295 -25.09 -39.00 17.11
N ILE A 296 -23.96 -38.45 16.62
CA ILE A 296 -22.77 -39.23 16.27
C ILE A 296 -22.22 -39.98 17.49
N ILE A 297 -22.10 -39.32 18.65
CA ILE A 297 -21.63 -39.94 19.89
C ILE A 297 -22.55 -41.10 20.32
N VAL A 298 -23.87 -40.91 20.23
CA VAL A 298 -24.84 -41.97 20.53
C VAL A 298 -24.73 -43.13 19.54
N THR A 299 -24.50 -42.86 18.26
CA THR A 299 -24.30 -43.93 17.27
C THR A 299 -22.98 -44.67 17.46
N HIS A 300 -21.90 -43.98 17.83
CA HIS A 300 -20.61 -44.60 18.10
C HIS A 300 -20.65 -45.45 19.36
N GLY A 301 -21.27 -44.97 20.45
CA GLY A 301 -21.44 -45.75 21.67
C GLY A 301 -22.29 -47.01 21.48
N LYS A 302 -23.23 -47.02 20.52
CA LYS A 302 -23.99 -48.22 20.13
C LYS A 302 -23.18 -49.20 19.28
N LEU A 303 -22.15 -48.74 18.58
CA LEU A 303 -21.24 -49.57 17.78
C LEU A 303 -20.21 -50.26 18.69
N ASP A 304 -19.60 -49.51 19.62
CA ASP A 304 -18.65 -50.05 20.60
C ASP A 304 -19.30 -51.10 21.52
N ALA A 305 -20.59 -50.95 21.84
CA ALA A 305 -21.33 -51.94 22.62
C ALA A 305 -21.62 -53.25 21.86
N LYS A 306 -21.54 -53.26 20.51
CA LYS A 306 -21.70 -54.48 19.69
C LYS A 306 -20.38 -55.24 19.53
N ASP A 307 -19.25 -54.55 19.50
CA ASP A 307 -17.93 -55.16 19.28
C ASP A 307 -17.36 -55.84 20.55
N ALA A 308 -17.95 -55.63 21.72
CA ALA A 308 -17.56 -56.29 22.97
C ALA A 308 -17.95 -57.79 23.08
N THR A 309 -18.60 -58.39 22.06
CA THR A 309 -19.08 -59.79 22.13
C THR A 309 -18.32 -60.79 21.25
N LEU A 310 -17.27 -60.39 20.53
CA LEU A 310 -16.61 -61.26 19.53
C LEU A 310 -15.08 -61.39 19.65
N ASN A 311 -14.50 -61.22 20.84
CA ASN A 311 -13.08 -61.48 21.06
C ASN A 311 -12.84 -62.77 21.86
N GLY A 312 -12.60 -63.85 21.13
CA GLY A 312 -12.03 -65.08 21.70
C GLY A 312 -11.56 -66.03 20.61
N ILE A 313 -10.29 -65.93 20.21
CA ILE A 313 -9.40 -67.04 19.82
C ILE A 313 -7.94 -66.50 19.80
N PRO A 314 -6.96 -67.19 20.41
CA PRO A 314 -5.57 -66.75 20.46
C PRO A 314 -4.76 -67.22 19.24
N VAL A 315 -3.84 -66.37 18.80
CA VAL A 315 -2.82 -66.66 17.78
C VAL A 315 -1.67 -67.41 18.45
N SER A 316 -1.26 -68.55 17.88
CA SER A 316 0.00 -69.23 18.21
C SER A 316 0.87 -69.35 16.97
N HIS A 317 2.15 -69.03 17.18
CA HIS A 317 3.22 -68.96 16.19
C HIS A 317 3.64 -70.35 15.68
N SER A 318 4.07 -70.44 14.41
CA SER A 318 5.24 -71.25 14.08
C SER A 318 5.86 -70.85 12.75
N GLU A 319 7.17 -70.65 12.79
CA GLU A 319 8.06 -70.42 11.64
C GLU A 319 8.45 -71.75 10.97
N ALA A 320 8.94 -71.60 9.73
CA ALA A 320 9.98 -72.40 9.07
C ALA A 320 9.59 -73.43 7.97
N ASP A 321 10.28 -73.19 6.84
CA ASP A 321 11.00 -74.12 5.97
C ASP A 321 10.35 -74.69 4.67
N ARG A 322 10.94 -74.18 3.57
CA ARG A 322 11.58 -74.91 2.44
C ARG A 322 10.77 -75.76 1.46
N SER A 323 10.77 -75.23 0.22
CA SER A 323 11.12 -75.86 -1.06
C SER A 323 10.32 -77.06 -1.62
N GLY A 324 9.83 -76.87 -2.85
CA GLY A 324 9.59 -77.92 -3.83
C GLY A 324 8.71 -77.43 -5.01
N PRO A 325 9.18 -77.46 -6.27
CA PRO A 325 8.32 -77.16 -7.41
C PRO A 325 7.66 -78.44 -7.98
N SER A 326 6.44 -78.25 -8.52
CA SER A 326 5.67 -79.15 -9.42
C SER A 326 4.62 -80.06 -8.75
N PRO A 327 3.52 -80.47 -9.42
CA PRO A 327 2.97 -80.06 -10.72
C PRO A 327 1.52 -79.49 -10.63
N VAL A 328 1.07 -78.93 -11.75
CA VAL A 328 -0.31 -78.54 -12.05
C VAL A 328 -1.29 -79.67 -11.72
N GLY A 329 -2.05 -79.49 -10.63
CA GLY A 329 -3.22 -80.30 -10.28
C GLY A 329 -4.49 -79.52 -10.58
N THR A 330 -5.38 -80.13 -11.37
CA THR A 330 -6.75 -79.68 -11.63
C THR A 330 -7.48 -79.28 -10.35
N PRO A 331 -8.24 -78.17 -10.32
CA PRO A 331 -8.88 -77.70 -9.09
C PRO A 331 -10.02 -78.63 -8.69
N ASP A 332 -9.92 -79.23 -7.50
CA ASP A 332 -11.02 -79.94 -6.86
C ASP A 332 -12.20 -78.96 -6.66
N PRO A 333 -13.44 -79.33 -7.04
CA PRO A 333 -14.61 -78.46 -6.91
C PRO A 333 -15.00 -78.16 -5.45
N SER A 334 -14.38 -78.81 -4.47
CA SER A 334 -14.63 -78.60 -3.04
C SER A 334 -13.94 -77.35 -2.47
N VAL A 335 -12.81 -76.93 -3.05
CA VAL A 335 -12.08 -75.73 -2.60
C VAL A 335 -12.79 -74.45 -3.05
N ILE A 336 -13.45 -74.50 -4.21
CA ILE A 336 -14.24 -73.38 -4.74
C ILE A 336 -15.47 -73.14 -3.84
N GLY A 337 -16.16 -74.20 -3.40
CA GLY A 337 -17.28 -74.09 -2.47
C GLY A 337 -16.90 -73.57 -1.08
N LEU A 338 -15.69 -73.90 -0.60
CA LEU A 338 -15.18 -73.44 0.70
C LEU A 338 -14.68 -71.98 0.68
N THR A 339 -14.18 -71.50 -0.46
CA THR A 339 -13.59 -70.14 -0.58
C THR A 339 -14.61 -69.08 -1.00
N PHE A 340 -15.68 -69.48 -1.73
CA PHE A 340 -16.72 -68.57 -2.20
C PHE A 340 -17.37 -67.68 -1.10
N PRO A 341 -17.73 -68.17 0.10
CA PRO A 341 -18.32 -67.32 1.14
C PRO A 341 -17.34 -66.27 1.69
N TYR A 342 -16.02 -66.49 1.54
CA TYR A 342 -14.99 -65.55 2.00
C TYR A 342 -14.56 -64.55 0.93
N LEU A 343 -14.87 -64.78 -0.35
CA LEU A 343 -14.52 -63.85 -1.44
C LEU A 343 -15.22 -62.50 -1.30
N LEU A 344 -16.48 -62.47 -0.87
CA LEU A 344 -17.22 -61.22 -0.72
C LEU A 344 -16.67 -60.37 0.45
N PRO A 345 -16.43 -60.92 1.66
CA PRO A 345 -15.72 -60.20 2.72
C PRO A 345 -14.32 -59.73 2.32
N ILE A 346 -13.54 -60.53 1.59
CA ILE A 346 -12.19 -60.15 1.14
C ILE A 346 -12.27 -59.01 0.10
N ALA A 347 -13.21 -59.07 -0.84
CA ALA A 347 -13.43 -58.00 -1.81
C ALA A 347 -13.90 -56.70 -1.12
N GLN A 348 -14.76 -56.82 -0.11
CA GLN A 348 -15.16 -55.68 0.73
C GLN A 348 -13.97 -55.11 1.50
N ALA A 349 -13.14 -55.95 2.13
CA ALA A 349 -11.93 -55.53 2.83
C ALA A 349 -10.96 -54.80 1.88
N ALA A 350 -10.73 -55.32 0.67
CA ALA A 350 -9.90 -54.66 -0.34
C ALA A 350 -10.48 -53.30 -0.79
N SER A 351 -11.81 -53.20 -0.92
CA SER A 351 -12.47 -51.92 -1.23
C SER A 351 -12.35 -50.90 -0.10
N ASN A 352 -12.46 -51.36 1.15
CA ASN A 352 -12.30 -50.53 2.35
C ASN A 352 -10.86 -50.04 2.47
N GLU A 353 -9.87 -50.92 2.28
CA GLU A 353 -8.45 -50.55 2.25
C GLU A 353 -8.17 -49.48 1.21
N ARG A 354 -8.71 -49.65 -0.01
CA ARG A 354 -8.56 -48.65 -1.07
C ARG A 354 -9.22 -47.31 -0.71
N SER A 355 -10.40 -47.34 -0.09
CA SER A 355 -11.09 -46.13 0.38
C SER A 355 -10.32 -45.41 1.50
N LEU A 356 -9.75 -46.18 2.43
CA LEU A 356 -8.93 -45.65 3.52
C LEU A 356 -7.64 -45.03 2.98
N LEU A 357 -6.97 -45.71 2.04
CA LEU A 357 -5.78 -45.16 1.38
C LEU A 357 -6.09 -43.84 0.66
N GLN A 358 -7.22 -43.78 -0.04
CA GLN A 358 -7.66 -42.54 -0.69
C GLN A 358 -7.94 -41.43 0.34
N GLN A 359 -8.59 -41.76 1.46
CA GLN A 359 -8.83 -40.80 2.54
C GLN A 359 -7.52 -40.35 3.19
N THR A 360 -6.57 -41.24 3.44
CA THR A 360 -5.28 -40.88 4.03
C THR A 360 -4.49 -39.97 3.10
N VAL A 361 -4.46 -40.24 1.80
CA VAL A 361 -3.78 -39.38 0.82
C VAL A 361 -4.47 -38.02 0.73
N TYR A 362 -5.81 -37.98 0.75
CA TYR A 362 -6.57 -36.73 0.76
C TYR A 362 -6.28 -35.90 2.02
N LEU A 363 -6.24 -36.53 3.20
CA LEU A 363 -5.93 -35.86 4.46
C LEU A 363 -4.48 -35.37 4.51
N GLN A 364 -3.53 -36.16 4.02
CA GLN A 364 -2.12 -35.73 3.90
C GLN A 364 -1.99 -34.53 2.96
N GLY A 365 -2.70 -34.54 1.82
CA GLY A 365 -2.75 -33.40 0.91
C GLY A 365 -3.37 -32.15 1.55
N ARG A 366 -4.44 -32.31 2.34
CA ARG A 366 -5.05 -31.20 3.08
C ARG A 366 -4.16 -30.67 4.20
N LEU A 367 -3.46 -31.56 4.90
CA LEU A 367 -2.54 -31.18 5.98
C LEU A 367 -1.34 -30.41 5.42
N THR A 368 -0.74 -30.89 4.34
CA THR A 368 0.38 -30.20 3.67
C THR A 368 -0.03 -28.86 3.08
N ALA A 369 -1.23 -28.75 2.50
CA ALA A 369 -1.76 -27.47 2.03
C ALA A 369 -1.99 -26.48 3.18
N ALA A 370 -2.55 -26.95 4.30
CA ALA A 370 -2.73 -26.12 5.49
C ALA A 370 -1.39 -25.70 6.12
N ASP A 371 -0.40 -26.58 6.13
CA ASP A 371 0.95 -26.27 6.62
C ASP A 371 1.66 -25.22 5.74
N GLN A 372 1.47 -25.31 4.42
CA GLN A 372 1.93 -24.28 3.49
C GLN A 372 1.24 -22.93 3.75
N GLU A 373 -0.09 -22.90 3.87
CA GLU A 373 -0.85 -21.68 4.18
C GLU A 373 -0.45 -21.07 5.54
N LEU A 374 -0.19 -21.92 6.55
CA LEU A 374 0.33 -21.48 7.84
C LEU A 374 1.75 -20.93 7.72
N SER A 375 2.63 -21.57 6.94
CA SER A 375 3.98 -21.06 6.72
C SER A 375 3.98 -19.71 5.99
N GLU A 376 3.12 -19.54 4.98
CA GLU A 376 2.97 -18.29 4.24
C GLU A 376 2.38 -17.18 5.12
N SER A 377 1.36 -17.49 5.92
CA SER A 377 0.79 -16.53 6.86
C SER A 377 1.75 -16.14 7.98
N LEU A 378 2.58 -17.07 8.47
CA LEU A 378 3.64 -16.77 9.44
C LEU A 378 4.76 -15.92 8.82
N ILE A 379 5.18 -16.20 7.59
CA ILE A 379 6.15 -15.36 6.88
C ILE A 379 5.57 -13.94 6.71
N ARG A 380 4.32 -13.85 6.24
CA ARG A 380 3.63 -12.57 6.08
C ARG A 380 3.49 -11.81 7.40
N LEU A 381 3.06 -12.48 8.47
CA LEU A 381 2.99 -11.87 9.80
C LEU A 381 4.36 -11.46 10.31
N SER A 382 5.43 -12.20 9.98
CA SER A 382 6.79 -11.82 10.34
C SER A 382 7.29 -10.60 9.56
N ASP A 383 6.93 -10.50 8.28
CA ASP A 383 7.25 -9.34 7.43
C ASP A 383 6.47 -8.09 7.88
N GLU A 384 5.23 -8.28 8.36
CA GLU A 384 4.39 -7.22 8.91
C GLU A 384 4.77 -6.86 10.38
N SER A 385 5.30 -7.83 11.16
CA SER A 385 5.70 -7.63 12.55
C SER A 385 7.15 -7.18 12.66
N HIS A 386 7.38 -5.88 12.69
CA HIS A 386 8.72 -5.32 12.81
C HIS A 386 9.36 -5.40 14.22
N LEU A 387 8.70 -6.07 15.17
CA LEU A 387 9.22 -6.38 16.51
C LEU A 387 10.11 -7.62 16.51
N VAL A 388 10.01 -8.48 15.48
CA VAL A 388 10.90 -9.63 15.32
C VAL A 388 11.86 -9.32 14.20
N SER A 389 13.17 -9.28 14.52
CA SER A 389 14.22 -9.18 13.49
C SER A 389 13.97 -10.27 12.46
N SER A 390 13.97 -9.93 11.17
CA SER A 390 13.86 -10.87 10.05
C SER A 390 14.99 -11.90 10.13
N GLY A 391 14.75 -12.94 10.92
CA GLY A 391 15.59 -14.11 11.14
C GLY A 391 15.22 -15.18 10.10
N PRO A 392 16.07 -16.22 9.96
CA PRO A 392 16.06 -17.09 8.79
C PRO A 392 14.67 -17.70 8.56
N SER A 393 14.28 -17.81 7.29
CA SER A 393 12.96 -18.26 6.80
C SER A 393 12.59 -19.71 7.14
N VAL A 394 13.23 -20.28 8.16
CA VAL A 394 13.09 -21.67 8.59
C VAL A 394 12.28 -21.67 9.89
N PRO A 395 11.07 -22.26 9.92
CA PRO A 395 10.20 -22.29 11.11
C PRO A 395 10.87 -22.92 12.34
N ALA A 396 11.86 -23.78 12.14
CA ALA A 396 12.67 -24.35 13.22
C ALA A 396 13.54 -23.31 13.97
N ALA A 397 13.97 -22.24 13.29
CA ALA A 397 14.69 -21.15 13.94
C ALA A 397 13.74 -20.28 14.79
N TRP A 398 12.50 -20.10 14.35
CA TRP A 398 11.43 -19.45 15.11
C TRP A 398 11.06 -20.23 16.36
N ALA A 399 10.96 -21.56 16.26
CA ALA A 399 10.71 -22.41 17.43
C ALA A 399 11.80 -22.26 18.50
N LYS A 400 13.07 -22.13 18.08
CA LYS A 400 14.20 -21.87 18.99
C LYS A 400 14.17 -20.46 19.57
N ALA A 401 13.94 -19.44 18.74
CA ALA A 401 13.82 -18.07 19.23
C ALA A 401 12.66 -17.90 20.22
N ALA A 402 11.54 -18.58 19.98
CA ALA A 402 10.40 -18.61 20.90
C ALA A 402 10.72 -19.34 22.20
N SER A 403 11.44 -20.48 22.16
CA SER A 403 11.88 -21.15 23.39
C SER A 403 12.85 -20.28 24.18
N ASP A 404 13.76 -19.58 23.50
CA ASP A 404 14.77 -18.73 24.14
C ASP A 404 14.12 -17.48 24.78
N ALA A 405 13.10 -16.91 24.14
CA ALA A 405 12.31 -15.82 24.70
C ALA A 405 11.45 -16.28 25.90
N LEU A 406 10.90 -17.50 25.84
CA LEU A 406 10.16 -18.08 26.97
C LEU A 406 11.08 -18.35 28.18
N THR A 407 12.31 -18.81 27.95
CA THR A 407 13.27 -18.97 29.05
C THR A 407 13.68 -17.60 29.61
N ALA A 408 13.95 -16.61 28.76
CA ALA A 408 14.33 -15.27 29.23
C ALA A 408 13.22 -14.58 30.05
N THR A 409 11.96 -14.71 29.63
CA THR A 409 10.82 -14.17 30.38
C THR A 409 10.60 -14.91 31.69
N ARG A 410 10.79 -16.23 31.69
CA ARG A 410 10.76 -17.03 32.92
C ARG A 410 11.83 -16.57 33.91
N ASP A 411 13.07 -16.44 33.46
CA ASP A 411 14.20 -16.03 34.29
C ASP A 411 13.97 -14.62 34.87
N PHE A 412 13.46 -13.69 34.05
CA PHE A 412 13.09 -12.35 34.50
C PHE A 412 11.99 -12.36 35.58
N VAL A 413 10.96 -13.20 35.41
CA VAL A 413 9.89 -13.32 36.41
C VAL A 413 10.39 -13.98 37.69
N GLU A 414 11.27 -14.98 37.59
CA GLU A 414 11.89 -15.62 38.76
C GLU A 414 12.78 -14.62 39.52
N GLU A 415 13.55 -13.77 38.82
CA GLU A 415 14.35 -12.70 39.44
C GLU A 415 13.47 -11.66 40.13
N GLN A 416 12.40 -11.18 39.49
CA GLN A 416 11.41 -10.27 40.08
C GLN A 416 10.72 -10.88 41.30
N LEU A 417 10.40 -12.18 41.26
CA LEU A 417 9.82 -12.86 42.42
C LEU A 417 10.81 -12.95 43.58
N LEU A 418 12.08 -13.24 43.32
CA LEU A 418 13.11 -13.25 44.37
C LEU A 418 13.34 -11.86 44.97
N GLU A 419 13.36 -10.82 44.13
CA GLU A 419 13.45 -9.43 44.60
C GLU A 419 12.26 -9.08 45.49
N SER A 420 11.04 -9.40 45.05
CA SER A 420 9.82 -9.16 45.83
C SER A 420 9.78 -9.94 47.16
N GLN A 421 10.29 -11.18 47.19
CA GLN A 421 10.41 -11.96 48.41
C GLN A 421 11.39 -11.31 49.38
N SER A 422 12.54 -10.85 48.88
CA SER A 422 13.52 -10.14 49.71
C SER A 422 12.96 -8.84 50.30
N ASP A 423 12.09 -8.15 49.56
CA ASP A 423 11.44 -6.93 50.03
C ASP A 423 10.35 -7.23 51.07
N ILE A 424 9.59 -8.31 50.90
CA ILE A 424 8.64 -8.79 51.90
C ILE A 424 9.38 -9.19 53.19
N GLU A 425 10.54 -9.85 53.09
CA GLU A 425 11.38 -10.16 54.25
C GLU A 425 11.88 -8.90 54.96
N LYS A 426 12.30 -7.87 54.22
CA LYS A 426 12.68 -6.57 54.81
C LYS A 426 11.49 -5.91 55.51
N VAL A 427 10.31 -5.89 54.90
CA VAL A 427 9.11 -5.28 55.48
C VAL A 427 8.65 -6.05 56.72
N THR A 428 8.68 -7.38 56.70
CA THR A 428 8.36 -8.20 57.88
C THR A 428 9.37 -8.00 59.00
N ALA A 429 10.67 -7.87 58.70
CA ALA A 429 11.68 -7.53 59.69
C ALA A 429 11.43 -6.15 60.32
N ILE A 430 11.05 -5.14 59.53
CA ILE A 430 10.65 -3.82 60.03
C ILE A 430 9.39 -3.93 60.92
N PHE A 431 8.41 -4.71 60.50
CA PHE A 431 7.20 -4.96 61.28
C PHE A 431 7.53 -5.61 62.63
N HIS A 432 8.38 -6.65 62.65
CA HIS A 432 8.83 -7.28 63.88
C HIS A 432 9.59 -6.29 64.78
N LEU A 433 10.45 -5.44 64.22
CA LEU A 433 11.17 -4.42 64.98
C LEU A 433 10.22 -3.38 65.59
N SER A 434 9.22 -2.92 64.82
CA SER A 434 8.18 -2.01 65.32
C SER A 434 7.29 -2.66 66.39
N SER A 435 6.97 -3.95 66.25
CA SER A 435 6.22 -4.72 67.25
C SER A 435 7.02 -4.88 68.55
N LEU A 436 8.33 -5.11 68.47
CA LEU A 436 9.21 -5.14 69.64
C LEU A 436 9.30 -3.78 70.32
N GLN A 437 9.43 -2.69 69.55
CA GLN A 437 9.39 -1.33 70.09
C GLN A 437 8.07 -1.05 70.82
N HIS A 438 6.94 -1.44 70.24
CA HIS A 438 5.64 -1.27 70.88
C HIS A 438 5.53 -2.05 72.19
N LYS A 439 5.96 -3.32 72.21
CA LYS A 439 5.99 -4.14 73.44
C LYS A 439 6.91 -3.59 74.53
N VAL A 440 8.02 -2.97 74.15
CA VAL A 440 8.91 -2.30 75.12
C VAL A 440 8.25 -1.06 75.69
N LEU A 441 7.57 -0.26 74.85
CA LEU A 441 6.82 0.93 75.30
C LEU A 441 5.65 0.57 76.22
N ASP A 442 4.97 -0.56 76.00
CA ASP A 442 3.87 -1.03 76.86
C ASP A 442 4.36 -1.61 78.21
N SER A 443 5.66 -1.86 78.36
CA SER A 443 6.27 -2.45 79.57
C SER A 443 6.90 -1.43 80.53
N VAL A 444 6.93 -0.15 80.14
CA VAL A 444 7.37 1.01 80.94
C VAL A 444 6.14 1.71 81.51
#